data_AF-A0ABD2WRE3-F1
#
_entry.id   AF-A0ABD2WRE3-F1
#
_cell.length_a   1.000
_cell.length_b   1.000
_cell.length_c   1.000
_cell.angle_alpha   90.00
_cell.angle_beta   90.00
_cell.angle_gamma   90.00
#
_symmetry.space_group_name_H-M   'P 1'
#
loop_
_entity.id
_entity.type
_entity.pdbx_description
1 polymer ?
#
loop_
_entity_poly.entity_id
_entity_poly.type
_entity_poly.pdbx_seq_one_letter_code
_entity_poly.pdbx_strand_id
1 'polypeptide(L)' 'MWYETLPPLLIIGVLMTTYQVNSVLVTKLLMGVPYRREIDDVFQRVMWTRDTRISGVPWRLAGLENIPDETPKKQ' A
#
# COMPACT_ATOMS: atom_id res chain seq x y z
N MET A 1 18.70 40.09 -2.47
CA MET A 1 17.29 40.56 -2.60
C MET A 1 16.36 39.46 -2.10
N TRP A 2 15.10 39.74 -1.77
CA TRP A 2 14.20 38.73 -1.17
C TRP A 2 14.00 37.46 -2.02
N TYR A 3 14.18 37.56 -3.34
CA TYR A 3 14.08 36.43 -4.27
C TYR A 3 15.25 35.44 -4.20
N GLU A 4 16.39 35.80 -3.59
CA GLU A 4 17.52 34.87 -3.44
C GLU A 4 17.20 33.74 -2.45
N THR A 5 16.12 33.87 -1.68
CA THR A 5 15.56 32.82 -0.84
C THR A 5 14.76 31.79 -1.66
N LEU A 6 14.35 32.10 -2.89
CA LEU A 6 13.53 31.19 -3.71
C LEU A 6 14.29 29.93 -4.16
N PRO A 7 15.55 29.99 -4.64
CA PRO A 7 16.31 28.78 -4.98
C PRO A 7 16.46 27.78 -3.82
N PRO A 8 16.88 28.17 -2.59
CA PRO A 8 16.97 27.21 -1.50
C PRO A 8 15.58 26.68 -1.07
N LEU A 9 14.54 27.51 -1.10
CA LEU A 9 13.17 27.05 -0.83
C LEU A 9 12.69 26.00 -1.85
N LEU A 10 13.01 26.20 -3.13
CA LEU A 10 12.67 25.24 -4.18
C LEU A 10 13.43 23.93 -3.97
N ILE A 11 14.72 23.97 -3.66
CA ILE A 11 15.52 22.77 -3.38
C ILE A 11 14.91 21.99 -2.21
N ILE A 12 14.57 22.67 -1.12
CA ILE A 12 13.94 22.04 0.06
C ILE A 12 12.60 21.41 -0.33
N GLY A 13 11.73 22.14 -1.03
CA GLY A 13 10.42 21.65 -1.46
C GLY A 13 10.51 20.44 -2.38
N VAL A 14 11.44 20.46 -3.34
CA VAL A 14 11.69 19.31 -4.23
C VAL A 14 12.19 18.11 -3.43
N LEU A 15 13.20 18.29 -2.57
CA LEU A 15 13.74 17.17 -1.78
C LEU A 15 12.68 16.55 -0.85
N MET A 16 11.85 17.36 -0.17
CA MET A 16 10.78 16.85 0.68
C MET A 16 9.72 16.08 -0.11
N THR A 17 9.34 16.56 -1.29
CA THR A 17 8.31 15.91 -2.12
C THR A 17 8.82 14.67 -2.84
N THR A 18 10.12 14.61 -3.19
CA THR A 18 10.71 13.45 -3.88
C THR A 18 10.54 12.16 -3.08
N TYR A 19 10.76 12.19 -1.77
CA TYR A 19 10.60 11.01 -0.92
C TYR A 19 9.16 10.48 -0.94
N GLN A 20 8.18 11.38 -0.83
CA GLN A 20 6.76 11.02 -0.82
C GLN A 20 6.36 10.33 -2.13
N VAL A 21 6.75 10.90 -3.28
CA VAL A 21 6.43 10.35 -4.60
C VAL A 21 7.17 9.02 -4.83
N ASN A 22 8.45 8.95 -4.48
CA ASN A 22 9.24 7.73 -4.66
C ASN A 22 8.72 6.58 -3.81
N SER A 23 8.24 6.84 -2.59
CA SER A 23 7.67 5.80 -1.72
C SER A 23 6.49 5.07 -2.37
N VAL A 24 5.61 5.82 -3.05
CA VAL A 24 4.45 5.28 -3.76
C VAL A 24 4.88 4.46 -4.98
N LEU A 25 5.84 4.98 -5.75
CA LEU A 25 6.37 4.30 -6.94
C LEU A 25 7.07 2.98 -6.57
N VAL A 26 7.93 3.00 -5.55
CA VAL A 26 8.65 1.81 -5.07
C VAL A 26 7.67 0.76 -4.54
N THR A 27 6.68 1.17 -3.74
CA THR A 27 5.69 0.22 -3.19
C THR A 27 4.85 -0.40 -4.31
N LYS A 28 4.44 0.40 -5.30
CA LYS A 28 3.71 -0.10 -6.46
C LYS A 28 4.56 -1.09 -7.29
N LEU A 29 5.85 -0.83 -7.45
CA LEU A 29 6.75 -1.70 -8.20
C LEU A 29 7.00 -3.03 -7.48
N LEU A 30 7.14 -3.02 -6.15
CA LEU A 30 7.45 -4.23 -5.38
C LEU A 30 6.22 -5.06 -5.00
N MET A 31 5.09 -4.41 -4.68
CA MET A 31 3.89 -5.06 -4.12
C MET A 31 2.68 -5.03 -5.07
N GLY A 32 2.76 -4.31 -6.19
CA GLY A 32 1.65 -4.10 -7.11
C GLY A 32 0.60 -3.09 -6.62
N VAL A 33 0.72 -2.62 -5.38
CA VAL A 33 -0.22 -1.67 -4.74
C VAL A 33 0.56 -0.42 -4.33
N PRO A 34 0.04 0.80 -4.59
CA PRO A 34 0.74 2.05 -4.28
C PRO A 34 0.89 2.35 -2.78
N TYR A 35 0.03 1.79 -1.94
CA TYR A 35 -0.04 2.10 -0.51
C TYR A 35 0.08 0.83 0.33
N ARG A 36 0.71 0.98 1.50
CA ARG A 36 0.74 -0.05 2.53
C ARG A 36 -0.48 0.10 3.44
N ARG A 37 -1.00 -1.02 3.91
CA ARG A 37 -2.07 -1.03 4.91
C ARG A 37 -1.51 -0.60 6.27
N GLU A 38 -2.32 0.14 7.02
CA GLU A 38 -2.08 0.42 8.43
C GLU A 38 -2.22 -0.87 9.28
N ILE A 39 -1.38 -1.02 10.30
CA ILE A 39 -1.30 -2.22 11.16
C ILE A 39 -1.20 -1.80 12.64
N ASP A 40 -1.73 -0.62 12.98
CA ASP A 40 -1.55 -0.02 14.30
C ASP A 40 -2.45 -0.69 15.33
N ASP A 41 -3.65 -1.09 14.93
CA ASP A 41 -4.61 -1.81 15.78
C ASP A 41 -4.45 -3.34 15.71
N VAL A 42 -4.83 -4.02 16.79
CA VAL A 42 -4.85 -5.49 16.91
C VAL A 42 -5.78 -6.09 15.86
N PHE A 43 -6.95 -5.48 15.64
CA PHE A 43 -7.87 -5.96 14.61
C PHE A 43 -7.24 -5.91 13.22
N GLN A 44 -6.54 -4.81 12.89
CA GLN A 44 -5.84 -4.67 11.62
C GLN A 44 -4.73 -5.73 11.45
N ARG A 45 -3.98 -6.06 12.52
CA ARG A 45 -2.97 -7.13 12.53
C ARG A 45 -3.56 -8.51 12.28
N VAL A 46 -4.69 -8.81 12.92
CA VAL A 46 -5.39 -10.08 12.72
C VAL A 46 -5.89 -10.18 11.27
N MET A 47 -6.48 -9.10 10.74
CA MET A 47 -6.93 -9.05 9.36
C MET A 47 -5.78 -9.17 8.36
N TRP A 48 -4.64 -8.53 8.61
CA TRP A 48 -3.43 -8.69 7.81
C TRP A 48 -2.98 -10.16 7.75
N THR A 49 -2.98 -10.84 8.89
CA THR A 49 -2.63 -12.26 8.98
C THR A 49 -3.67 -13.14 8.28
N ARG A 50 -4.97 -12.82 8.41
CA ARG A 50 -6.04 -13.51 7.65
C ARG A 50 -5.78 -13.41 6.14
N ASP A 51 -5.47 -12.22 5.64
CA ASP A 51 -5.25 -11.99 4.22
C ASP A 51 -4.05 -12.82 3.72
N THR A 52 -2.95 -12.91 4.50
CA THR A 52 -1.83 -13.82 4.16
C THR A 52 -2.23 -15.29 4.05
N ARG A 53 -3.20 -15.75 4.86
CA ARG A 53 -3.66 -17.15 4.83
C ARG A 53 -4.57 -17.45 3.64
N ILE A 54 -5.34 -16.46 3.18
CA ILE A 54 -6.29 -16.62 2.07
C ILE A 54 -5.57 -16.54 0.71
N SER A 55 -4.73 -15.53 0.50
CA SER A 55 -4.13 -15.23 -0.81
C SER A 55 -2.62 -15.50 -0.88
N GLY A 56 -1.99 -15.93 0.22
CA GLY A 56 -0.55 -16.16 0.34
C GLY A 56 0.26 -14.89 0.56
N VAL A 57 -0.23 -13.73 0.11
CA VAL A 57 0.42 -12.42 0.27
C VAL A 57 -0.60 -11.35 0.66
N PRO A 58 -0.35 -10.54 1.70
CA PRO A 58 -1.36 -9.68 2.33
C PRO A 58 -1.78 -8.46 1.49
N TRP A 59 -0.94 -8.04 0.54
CA TRP A 59 -1.24 -6.91 -0.35
C TRP A 59 -2.07 -7.33 -1.59
N ARG A 60 -2.33 -8.63 -1.78
CA ARG A 60 -3.20 -9.12 -2.86
C ARG A 60 -4.62 -9.27 -2.34
N LEU A 61 -5.53 -8.47 -2.90
CA LEU A 61 -6.95 -8.54 -2.61
C LEU A 61 -7.55 -9.78 -3.29
N ALA A 62 -8.28 -10.59 -2.51
CA ALA A 62 -9.09 -11.69 -3.02
C ALA A 62 -10.56 -11.23 -3.06
N GLY A 63 -11.12 -11.09 -4.26
CA GLY A 63 -12.51 -10.71 -4.46
C GLY A 63 -13.44 -11.92 -4.56
N LEU A 64 -14.60 -11.68 -5.18
CA LEU A 64 -15.65 -12.70 -5.36
C LEU A 64 -15.22 -13.82 -6.30
N GLU A 65 -14.24 -13.56 -7.16
CA GLU A 65 -13.66 -14.55 -8.06
C GLU A 65 -12.99 -15.74 -7.34
N ASN A 66 -12.69 -15.59 -6.04
CA ASN A 66 -12.09 -16.64 -5.24
C ASN A 66 -13.12 -17.54 -4.55
N ILE A 67 -14.42 -17.26 -4.73
CA ILE A 67 -15.53 -18.02 -4.16
C ILE A 67 -16.09 -18.92 -5.28
N PRO A 68 -16.29 -20.24 -5.03
CA PRO A 68 -16.91 -21.11 -6.02
C PRO A 68 -18.38 -20.71 -6.27
N ASP A 69 -18.77 -20.67 -7.55
CA ASP A 69 -20.14 -20.30 -7.97
C ASP A 69 -21.19 -21.30 -7.46
N GLU A 70 -20.83 -22.57 -7.38
CA GLU A 70 -21.68 -23.62 -6.83
C GLU A 70 -21.30 -23.89 -5.38
N THR A 71 -22.31 -23.95 -4.51
CA THR A 71 -22.07 -24.41 -3.13
C THR A 71 -21.59 -25.86 -3.17
N PRO A 72 -20.46 -26.21 -2.53
CA PRO A 72 -20.04 -27.60 -2.46
C PRO A 72 -21.16 -28.38 -1.76
N LYS A 73 -21.71 -29.40 -2.43
CA LYS A 73 -22.68 -30.31 -1.82
C LYS A 73 -22.03 -30.85 -0.55
N LYS A 74 -22.62 -30.53 0.62
CA LYS A 74 -22.24 -31.16 1.89
C LYS A 74 -22.31 -32.68 1.68
N GLN A 75 -21.16 -33.34 1.72
CA GLN A 75 -21.08 -34.79 1.88
C GLN A 75 -21.56 -35.19 3.27
#